data_AF-A0A2W6DB66-F1
#
_entry.id   AF-A0A2W6DB66-F1
#
_cell.length_a   1.000
_cell.length_b   1.000
_cell.length_c   1.000
_cell.angle_alpha   90.00
_cell.angle_beta   90.00
_cell.angle_gamma   90.00
#
_symmetry.space_group_name_H-M   'P 1'
#
loop_
_entity.id
_entity.type
_entity.pdbx_description
1 polymer ?
#
loop_
_entity_poly.entity_id
_entity_poly.type
_entity_poly.pdbx_seq_one_letter_code
_entity_poly.pdbx_strand_id
1 'polypeptide(L)' 'GGEPTNPQWYASLVTDSVIEVQDGAVTREHRAREVFGDEKALWWRRAVDVYPDYADYQRKTDRQIPVLVLEPVGPTRRR' A
#
# COMPACT_ATOMS: atom_id res chain seq x y z
N GLY A 1 1.78 -0.22 -14.71
CA GLY A 1 2.52 -0.06 -13.44
C GLY A 1 3.99 0.12 -13.76
N GLY A 2 4.70 0.99 -13.05
CA GLY A 2 6.10 1.36 -13.36
C GLY A 2 6.28 2.66 -14.15
N GLU A 3 5.25 3.52 -14.20
CA GLU A 3 5.42 4.87 -14.73
C GLU A 3 6.39 5.70 -13.86
N PRO A 4 7.08 6.71 -14.42
CA PRO A 4 8.03 7.53 -13.66
C PRO A 4 7.37 8.28 -12.50
N THR A 5 6.09 8.62 -12.63
CA THR A 5 5.32 9.38 -11.64
C THR A 5 4.47 8.48 -10.75
N ASN A 6 4.23 8.93 -9.53
CA ASN A 6 3.29 8.27 -8.63
C ASN A 6 1.85 8.45 -9.14
N PRO A 7 0.99 7.43 -8.99
CA PRO A 7 -0.41 7.54 -9.34
C PRO A 7 -1.11 8.58 -8.43
N GLN A 8 -2.17 9.19 -8.94
CA GLN A 8 -2.84 10.32 -8.28
C GLN A 8 -3.37 9.99 -6.88
N TRP A 9 -3.76 8.73 -6.64
CA TRP A 9 -4.17 8.25 -5.32
C TRP A 9 -3.06 8.38 -4.28
N TYR A 10 -1.78 8.27 -4.66
CA TYR A 10 -0.67 8.35 -3.72
C TYR A 10 -0.55 9.76 -3.13
N ALA A 11 -0.71 10.81 -3.96
CA ALA A 11 -0.72 12.19 -3.48
C ALA A 11 -1.89 12.44 -2.51
N SER A 12 -3.06 11.84 -2.78
CA SER A 12 -4.19 11.89 -1.86
C SER A 12 -3.89 11.20 -0.53
N LEU A 13 -3.27 10.00 -0.53
CA LEU A 13 -2.91 9.28 0.70
C LEU A 13 -1.85 9.98 1.54
N VAL A 14 -0.93 10.70 0.90
CA VAL A 14 0.07 11.53 1.62
C VAL A 14 -0.60 12.74 2.28
N THR A 15 -1.69 13.25 1.69
CA THR A 15 -2.42 14.43 2.19
C THR A 15 -3.45 14.05 3.25
N ASP A 16 -4.22 12.99 3.02
CA ASP A 16 -5.16 12.40 3.95
C ASP A 16 -4.94 10.89 4.05
N SER A 17 -4.41 10.47 5.19
CA SER A 17 -4.02 9.09 5.42
C SER A 17 -5.19 8.16 5.76
N VAL A 18 -6.39 8.67 6.04
CA VAL A 18 -7.54 7.82 6.40
C VAL A 18 -8.35 7.50 5.14
N ILE A 19 -8.49 6.20 4.84
CA ILE A 19 -9.22 5.72 3.68
C ILE A 19 -10.16 4.59 4.03
N GLU A 20 -11.22 4.48 3.24
CA GLU A 20 -12.11 3.34 3.27
C GLU A 20 -11.59 2.25 2.30
N VAL A 21 -11.50 1.01 2.79
CA VAL A 21 -11.05 -0.15 2.01
C VAL A 21 -12.17 -1.16 1.99
N GLN A 22 -12.55 -1.58 0.78
CA GLN A 22 -13.48 -2.69 0.56
C GLN A 22 -12.72 -3.96 0.19
N ASP A 23 -12.87 -4.98 1.01
CA ASP A 23 -12.38 -6.34 0.78
C ASP A 23 -13.58 -7.29 0.70
N GLY A 24 -13.97 -7.63 -0.53
CA GLY A 24 -15.21 -8.36 -0.81
C GLY A 24 -16.46 -7.61 -0.32
N ALA A 25 -17.21 -8.21 0.61
CA ALA A 25 -18.40 -7.62 1.21
C ALA A 25 -18.11 -6.75 2.45
N VAL A 26 -16.85 -6.67 2.87
CA VAL A 26 -16.48 -5.99 4.11
C VAL A 26 -15.78 -4.67 3.79
N THR A 27 -16.34 -3.59 4.31
CA THR A 27 -15.80 -2.24 4.17
C THR A 27 -15.34 -1.73 5.53
N ARG A 28 -14.11 -1.23 5.62
CA ARG A 28 -13.50 -0.73 6.86
C ARG A 28 -12.60 0.47 6.60
N GLU A 29 -12.58 1.39 7.56
CA GLU A 29 -11.61 2.50 7.57
C GLU A 29 -10.23 2.02 8.01
N HIS A 30 -9.22 2.46 7.28
CA HIS A 30 -7.81 2.21 7.55
C HIS A 30 -7.03 3.50 7.45
N ARG A 31 -5.93 3.56 8.18
CA ARG A 31 -4.90 4.57 8.02
C ARG A 31 -3.76 4.01 7.19
N ALA A 32 -3.49 4.66 6.06
CA ALA A 32 -2.35 4.37 5.22
C ALA A 32 -1.08 5.01 5.81
N ARG A 33 -0.04 4.21 5.97
CA ARG A 33 1.28 4.64 6.41
C ARG A 33 2.32 4.12 5.44
N GLU A 34 3.08 5.02 4.82
CA GLU A 34 4.22 4.59 4.00
C GLU A 34 5.31 4.00 4.89
N VAL A 35 5.85 2.85 4.47
CA VAL A 35 6.91 2.14 5.18
C VAL A 35 8.23 2.24 4.42
N PHE A 36 9.32 2.22 5.17
CA PHE A 36 10.68 2.38 4.65
C PHE A 36 11.63 1.33 5.26
N GLY A 37 12.85 1.21 4.71
CA GLY A 37 13.89 0.32 5.23
C GLY A 37 13.45 -1.15 5.33
N ASP A 38 13.73 -1.77 6.48
CA ASP A 38 13.48 -3.20 6.71
C ASP A 38 11.99 -3.54 6.74
N GLU A 39 11.14 -2.65 7.27
CA GLU A 39 9.69 -2.85 7.29
C GLU A 39 9.15 -2.92 5.85
N LYS A 40 9.63 -2.02 4.99
CA LYS A 40 9.31 -2.05 3.55
C LYS A 40 9.79 -3.35 2.90
N ALA A 41 11.02 -3.79 3.18
CA ALA A 41 11.55 -5.02 2.61
C ALA A 41 10.70 -6.25 2.98
N LEU A 42 10.22 -6.31 4.22
CA LEU A 42 9.31 -7.36 4.68
C LEU A 42 7.98 -7.36 3.92
N TRP A 43 7.34 -6.20 3.82
CA TRP A 43 6.05 -6.07 3.13
C TRP A 43 6.18 -6.24 1.61
N TRP A 44 7.28 -5.81 1.02
CA TRP A 44 7.57 -6.01 -0.39
C TRP A 44 7.66 -7.49 -0.75
N ARG A 45 8.35 -8.31 0.07
CA ARG A 45 8.38 -9.77 -0.14
C ARG A 45 6.98 -10.37 -0.16
N ARG A 46 6.14 -10.03 0.82
CA ARG A 46 4.75 -10.49 0.87
C ARG A 46 3.94 -10.06 -0.36
N ALA A 47 4.16 -8.85 -0.85
CA ALA A 47 3.48 -8.34 -2.05
C ALA A 47 3.89 -9.13 -3.30
N VAL A 48 5.18 -9.43 -3.46
CA VAL A 48 5.71 -10.24 -4.57
C VAL A 48 5.24 -11.69 -4.48
N ASP A 49 5.14 -12.27 -3.28
CA ASP A 49 4.63 -13.63 -3.08
C ASP A 49 3.17 -13.76 -3.55
N VAL A 50 2.37 -12.72 -3.38
CA VAL A 50 0.96 -12.68 -3.84
C VAL A 50 0.86 -12.32 -5.32
N TYR A 51 1.72 -11.42 -5.81
CA TYR A 51 1.69 -10.95 -7.20
C TYR A 51 3.13 -10.78 -7.76
N PRO A 52 3.67 -11.83 -8.40
CA PRO A 52 5.07 -11.87 -8.84
C PRO A 52 5.51 -10.75 -9.78
N ASP A 53 4.58 -10.20 -10.59
CA ASP A 53 4.88 -9.12 -11.56
C ASP A 53 5.39 -7.83 -10.88
N TYR A 54 5.15 -7.65 -9.57
CA TYR A 54 5.74 -6.53 -8.83
C TYR A 54 7.27 -6.52 -8.86
N ALA A 55 7.90 -7.70 -8.87
CA ALA A 55 9.35 -7.82 -9.03
C ALA A 55 9.81 -7.24 -10.38
N ASP A 56 9.03 -7.45 -11.44
CA ASP A 56 9.31 -6.87 -12.75
C ASP A 56 9.10 -5.36 -12.81
N TYR A 57 8.12 -4.84 -12.08
CA TYR A 57 7.92 -3.39 -12.01
C TYR A 57 9.08 -2.68 -11.32
N GLN A 58 9.61 -3.24 -10.24
CA GLN A 58 10.78 -2.66 -9.57
C GLN A 58 12.06 -2.75 -10.43
N ARG A 59 12.20 -3.78 -11.27
CA ARG A 59 13.32 -3.88 -12.22
C ARG A 59 13.28 -2.82 -13.32
N LYS A 60 12.09 -2.31 -13.66
CA LYS A 60 11.88 -1.36 -14.76
C LYS A 60 12.06 0.10 -14.36
N THR A 61 12.41 0.38 -13.11
CA THR A 61 12.55 1.76 -12.62
C THR A 61 13.64 1.87 -11.54
N ASP A 62 14.40 2.96 -11.59
CA ASP A 62 15.40 3.28 -10.57
C ASP A 62 14.77 3.85 -9.29
N ARG A 63 13.49 4.25 -9.33
CA ARG A 63 12.79 4.73 -8.14
C ARG A 63 12.36 3.54 -7.28
N GLN A 64 12.42 3.71 -5.97
CA GLN A 64 11.79 2.74 -5.10
C GLN A 64 10.27 2.86 -5.19
N ILE A 65 9.59 1.75 -5.45
CA ILE A 65 8.12 1.73 -5.46
C ILE A 65 7.65 1.97 -4.01
N PRO A 66 6.77 2.98 -3.75
CA PRO A 66 6.21 3.20 -2.42
C PRO A 66 5.40 2.00 -1.95
N VAL A 67 5.54 1.65 -0.67
CA VAL A 67 4.73 0.61 -0.02
C VAL A 67 4.01 1.25 1.14
N LEU A 68 2.68 1.15 1.15
CA LEU A 68 1.85 1.65 2.24
C LEU A 68 1.22 0.47 2.96
N VAL A 69 1.33 0.49 4.29
CA VAL A 69 0.64 -0.44 5.18
C VAL A 69 -0.66 0.21 5.62
N LEU A 70 -1.75 -0.56 5.57
CA LEU A 70 -3.07 -0.12 5.98
C LEU A 70 -3.36 -0.64 7.39
N GLU A 71 -3.44 0.27 8.35
CA GLU A 71 -3.68 -0.04 9.76
C GLU A 71 -5.12 0.31 10.13
N PRO A 72 -5.90 -0.56 10.79
CA PRO A 72 -7.28 -0.22 11.17
C PRO A 72 -7.35 1.00 12.09
N VAL A 73 -8.23 1.96 11.80
CA VAL A 73 -8.51 3.10 12.68
C VAL A 73 -9.60 2.71 13.68
N GLY A 74 -9.18 2.21 14.85
CA GLY A 74 -10.07 1.93 15.97
C GLY A 74 -10.78 0.57 15.94
N PRO A 75 -11.41 0.16 17.06
CA PRO A 75 -11.95 -1.17 17.20
C PRO A 75 -13.09 -1.37 16.21
N THR A 76 -12.98 -2.41 15.38
CA THR A 76 -14.12 -2.93 14.62
C THR A 76 -15.20 -3.27 15.65
N ARG A 77 -16.19 -2.38 15.82
CA ARG A 77 -17.37 -2.68 16.63
C ARG A 77 -18.19 -3.70 15.85
N ARG A 78 -17.85 -4.99 16.05
CA ARG A 78 -18.77 -6.08 15.73
C ARG A 78 -19.98 -5.91 16.64
N ARG A 79 -21.14 -5.60 16.06
CA ARG A 79 -22.43 -5.94 16.67
C ARG A 79 -22.81 -7.35 16.23
#